data_AF-D3I9W7-F1
#
_entry.id   AF-D3I9W7-F1
#
_cell.length_a   1.000
_cell.length_b   1.000
_cell.length_c   1.000
_cell.angle_alpha   90.00
_cell.angle_beta   90.00
_cell.angle_gamma   90.00
#
_symmetry.space_group_name_H-M   'P 1'
#
loop_
_entity.id
_entity.type
_entity.pdbx_description
1 polymer ?
#
loop_
_entity_poly.entity_id
_entity_poly.type
_entity_poly.pdbx_seq_one_letter_code
_entity_poly.pdbx_strand_id
1 'polypeptide(L)'
;MFRGGGLRNSPPYFFLECPYMRITLKNIIEFELLRKHSFNSFNVEDIEDVIALTYCMGSSEKKALIPFEQVLKVAKEHPNLLSDSVQQIGKELLYLSQFRETLAETKDEQKEQKEQKEIYIKDIVGRLALAGISVNYLMETCELHEIGVFINALEKQTREQMELQRFWHYIQLSPHLDKKTKMRDLIEFPWEAEKPREDNIITEEEKKMAQDLLNLKTL
;
A
#
# COMPACT_ATOMS: atom_id res chain seq x y z
N MET A 1 8.24 34.18 -44.04
CA MET A 1 6.82 33.79 -44.13
C MET A 1 6.62 32.52 -43.30
N PHE A 2 6.31 32.66 -42.01
CA PHE A 2 5.75 31.57 -41.23
C PHE A 2 4.40 32.08 -40.73
N ARG A 3 3.34 31.44 -41.23
CA ARG A 3 1.95 31.81 -41.00
C ARG A 3 1.62 31.65 -39.52
N GLY A 4 1.04 32.71 -38.94
CA GLY A 4 0.40 32.65 -37.64
C GLY A 4 -0.69 31.59 -37.64
N GLY A 5 -0.47 30.53 -36.89
CA GLY A 5 -1.52 29.60 -36.46
C GLY A 5 -2.24 30.26 -35.29
N GLY A 6 -3.48 30.67 -35.50
CA GLY A 6 -4.33 31.23 -34.46
C GLY A 6 -4.44 30.27 -33.29
N LEU A 7 -4.03 30.73 -32.11
CA LEU A 7 -4.47 30.18 -30.83
C LEU A 7 -5.99 30.28 -30.82
N ARG A 8 -6.67 29.17 -31.14
CA ARG A 8 -8.09 29.05 -30.89
C ARG A 8 -8.27 29.20 -29.38
N ASN A 9 -8.95 30.26 -28.98
CA ASN A 9 -9.50 30.40 -27.64
C ASN A 9 -10.52 29.27 -27.42
N SER A 10 -10.05 28.07 -27.07
CA SER A 10 -10.88 27.05 -26.48
C SER A 10 -11.29 27.52 -25.07
N PRO A 11 -12.56 27.43 -24.68
CA PRO A 11 -12.99 27.84 -23.35
C PRO A 11 -12.21 27.07 -22.26
N PRO A 12 -12.04 27.66 -21.06
CA PRO A 12 -11.25 27.06 -19.96
C PRO A 12 -11.81 25.70 -19.46
N TYR A 13 -12.93 25.25 -20.00
CA TYR A 13 -13.67 24.06 -19.60
C TYR A 13 -13.19 22.76 -20.29
N PHE A 14 -12.40 22.84 -21.37
CA PHE A 14 -11.86 21.68 -22.13
C PHE A 14 -10.93 20.75 -21.31
N PHE A 15 -10.62 21.14 -20.08
CA PHE A 15 -9.78 20.39 -19.15
C PHE A 15 -10.59 19.37 -18.33
N LEU A 16 -11.89 19.61 -18.12
CA LEU A 16 -12.78 18.73 -17.36
C LEU A 16 -13.45 17.66 -18.24
N GLU A 17 -13.51 17.89 -19.55
CA GLU A 17 -13.87 16.86 -20.53
C GLU A 17 -12.65 15.95 -20.78
N CYS A 18 -12.57 14.85 -20.02
CA CYS A 18 -11.54 13.83 -20.19
C CYS A 18 -12.18 12.49 -20.62
N PRO A 19 -11.73 11.89 -21.74
CA PRO A 19 -12.18 10.56 -22.15
C PRO A 19 -11.50 9.51 -21.25
N TYR A 20 -12.27 8.50 -20.80
CA TYR A 20 -11.84 7.26 -20.11
C TYR A 20 -10.39 7.25 -19.60
N MET A 21 -10.20 7.59 -18.32
CA MET A 21 -8.87 7.62 -17.71
C MET A 21 -8.78 6.68 -16.51
N ARG A 22 -7.84 5.74 -16.61
CA ARG A 22 -7.41 4.84 -15.53
C ARG A 22 -6.72 5.64 -14.42
N ILE A 23 -7.04 5.33 -13.16
CA ILE A 23 -6.35 5.91 -12.01
C ILE A 23 -5.02 5.18 -11.81
N THR A 24 -3.90 5.89 -11.98
CA THR A 24 -2.54 5.37 -11.76
C THR A 24 -1.99 5.80 -10.40
N LEU A 25 -0.94 5.14 -9.91
CA LEU A 25 -0.28 5.54 -8.66
C LEU A 25 0.29 6.94 -8.72
N LYS A 26 0.76 7.37 -9.90
CA LYS A 26 1.20 8.75 -10.11
C LYS A 26 0.08 9.75 -9.83
N ASN A 27 -1.13 9.51 -10.36
CA ASN A 27 -2.28 10.40 -10.15
C ASN A 27 -2.63 10.49 -8.65
N ILE A 28 -2.55 9.35 -7.95
CA ILE A 28 -2.82 9.31 -6.51
C ILE A 28 -1.74 10.05 -5.70
N ILE A 29 -0.46 9.88 -6.05
CA ILE A 29 0.63 10.60 -5.38
C ILE A 29 0.51 12.12 -5.61
N GLU A 30 0.21 12.55 -6.82
CA GLU A 30 -0.04 13.97 -7.13
C GLU A 30 -1.22 14.52 -6.32
N PHE A 31 -2.29 13.73 -6.18
CA PHE A 31 -3.43 14.08 -5.34
C PHE A 31 -3.02 14.25 -3.86
N GLU A 32 -2.28 13.28 -3.30
CA GLU A 32 -1.79 13.35 -1.91
C GLU A 32 -0.90 14.58 -1.68
N LEU A 33 -0.10 14.96 -2.68
CA LEU A 33 0.76 16.16 -2.62
C LEU A 33 -0.06 17.45 -2.68
N LEU A 34 -1.14 17.50 -3.46
CA LEU A 34 -2.01 18.68 -3.57
C LEU A 34 -2.88 18.87 -2.31
N ARG A 35 -3.53 17.81 -1.83
CA ARG A 35 -4.50 17.88 -0.73
C ARG A 35 -3.89 17.71 0.66
N LYS A 36 -2.66 17.18 0.74
CA LYS A 36 -1.91 16.97 1.99
C LYS A 36 -2.60 16.02 2.98
N HIS A 37 -3.43 15.10 2.49
CA HIS A 37 -3.95 13.97 3.25
C HIS A 37 -3.81 12.69 2.42
N SER A 38 -3.94 11.54 3.09
CA SER A 38 -3.82 10.22 2.46
C SER A 38 -4.95 9.97 1.45
N PHE A 39 -4.66 9.19 0.41
CA PHE A 39 -5.71 8.70 -0.49
C PHE A 39 -6.74 7.80 0.23
N ASN A 40 -6.38 7.19 1.37
CA ASN A 40 -7.30 6.37 2.14
C ASN A 40 -8.45 7.19 2.79
N SER A 41 -8.25 8.50 2.99
CA SER A 41 -9.28 9.40 3.49
C SER A 41 -10.05 10.12 2.37
N PHE A 42 -9.85 9.72 1.11
CA PHE A 42 -10.54 10.31 -0.04
C PHE A 42 -12.06 10.13 0.10
N ASN A 43 -12.80 11.24 -0.02
CA ASN A 43 -14.25 11.22 0.04
C ASN A 43 -14.87 11.70 -1.29
N VAL A 44 -15.75 10.88 -1.87
CA VAL A 44 -16.50 11.22 -3.10
C VAL A 44 -17.50 12.34 -2.85
N GLU A 45 -17.97 12.52 -1.61
CA GLU A 45 -18.87 13.61 -1.23
C GLU A 45 -18.16 14.97 -1.12
N ASP A 46 -16.83 14.97 -0.93
CA ASP A 46 -16.05 16.21 -0.96
C ASP A 46 -15.75 16.58 -2.41
N ILE A 47 -16.45 17.62 -2.89
CA ILE A 47 -16.31 18.15 -4.24
C ILE A 47 -14.86 18.58 -4.51
N GLU A 48 -14.12 19.08 -3.50
CA GLU A 48 -12.74 19.52 -3.70
C GLU A 48 -11.79 18.35 -3.94
N ASP A 49 -12.01 17.22 -3.25
CA ASP A 49 -11.24 15.99 -3.47
C ASP A 49 -11.47 15.43 -4.87
N VAL A 50 -12.74 15.40 -5.31
CA VAL A 50 -13.08 14.95 -6.66
C VAL A 50 -12.47 15.86 -7.72
N ILE A 51 -12.50 17.19 -7.54
CA ILE A 51 -11.85 18.15 -8.44
C ILE A 51 -10.33 17.94 -8.45
N ALA A 52 -9.71 17.75 -7.28
CA ALA A 52 -8.28 17.53 -7.18
C ALA A 52 -7.85 16.25 -7.90
N LEU A 53 -8.57 15.15 -7.71
CA LEU A 53 -8.29 13.90 -8.40
C LEU A 53 -8.50 14.04 -9.92
N THR A 54 -9.59 14.68 -10.34
CA THR A 54 -9.86 14.98 -11.76
C THR A 54 -8.75 15.81 -12.39
N TYR A 55 -8.25 16.82 -11.68
CA TYR A 55 -7.12 17.62 -12.12
C TYR A 55 -5.83 16.78 -12.25
N CYS A 56 -5.55 15.92 -11.28
CA CYS A 56 -4.40 15.01 -11.30
C CYS A 56 -4.47 13.98 -12.43
N MET A 57 -5.66 13.59 -12.87
CA MET A 57 -5.83 12.69 -14.00
C MET A 57 -5.53 13.36 -15.35
N GLY A 58 -5.54 14.70 -15.42
CA GLY A 58 -5.24 15.44 -16.64
C GLY A 58 -3.82 15.16 -17.19
N SER A 59 -3.62 15.44 -18.48
CA SER A 59 -2.29 15.40 -19.09
C SER A 59 -1.35 16.43 -18.45
N SER A 60 -0.06 16.12 -18.35
CA SER A 60 0.96 17.04 -17.82
C SER A 60 1.01 18.37 -18.59
N GLU A 61 0.79 18.33 -19.91
CA GLU A 61 0.73 19.52 -20.75
C GLU A 61 -0.44 20.43 -20.36
N LYS A 62 -1.57 19.83 -20.01
CA LYS A 62 -2.76 20.54 -19.56
C LYS A 62 -2.56 21.17 -18.17
N LYS A 63 -1.92 20.46 -17.24
CA LYS A 63 -1.62 20.96 -15.88
C LYS A 63 -0.67 22.16 -15.88
N ALA A 64 0.29 22.19 -16.82
CA ALA A 64 1.24 23.30 -16.95
C ALA A 64 0.57 24.62 -17.38
N LEU A 65 -0.60 24.55 -18.03
CA LEU A 65 -1.30 25.73 -18.55
C LEU A 65 -2.17 26.42 -17.50
N ILE A 66 -2.72 25.67 -16.55
CA ILE A 66 -3.69 26.18 -15.58
C ILE A 66 -3.37 25.67 -14.17
N PRO A 67 -3.13 26.56 -13.19
CA PRO A 67 -2.92 26.17 -11.81
C PRO A 67 -4.22 25.65 -11.17
N PHE A 68 -4.09 24.73 -10.23
CA PHE A 68 -5.22 24.08 -9.54
C PHE A 68 -6.25 25.08 -8.96
N GLU A 69 -5.82 26.21 -8.40
CA GLU A 69 -6.71 27.22 -7.83
C GLU A 69 -7.71 27.80 -8.84
N GLN A 70 -7.29 27.96 -10.11
CA GLN A 70 -8.16 28.46 -11.17
C GLN A 70 -9.17 27.39 -11.59
N VAL A 71 -8.73 26.12 -11.65
CA VAL A 71 -9.62 24.98 -11.93
C VAL A 71 -10.68 24.84 -10.84
N LEU A 72 -10.30 25.02 -9.57
CA LEU A 72 -11.22 24.93 -8.44
C LEU A 72 -12.30 26.02 -8.48
N LYS A 73 -11.95 27.26 -8.88
CA LYS A 73 -12.93 28.34 -9.08
C LYS A 73 -13.91 28.01 -10.20
N VAL A 74 -13.39 27.64 -11.36
CA VAL A 74 -14.19 27.27 -12.54
C VAL A 74 -15.13 26.10 -12.24
N ALA A 75 -14.63 25.08 -11.53
CA ALA A 75 -15.40 23.90 -11.17
C ALA A 75 -16.53 24.22 -10.18
N LYS A 76 -16.34 25.18 -9.26
CA LYS A 76 -17.38 25.68 -8.35
C LYS A 76 -18.43 26.53 -9.09
N GLU A 77 -18.02 27.30 -10.09
CA GLU A 77 -18.91 28.13 -10.91
C GLU A 77 -19.76 27.30 -11.89
N HIS A 78 -19.22 26.17 -12.37
CA HIS A 78 -19.85 25.30 -13.36
C HIS A 78 -19.82 23.82 -12.94
N PRO A 79 -20.64 23.40 -11.95
CA PRO A 79 -20.62 22.04 -11.41
C PRO A 79 -21.03 20.97 -12.43
N ASN A 80 -21.81 21.34 -13.45
CA ASN A 80 -22.25 20.43 -14.51
C ASN A 80 -21.08 19.81 -15.30
N LEU A 81 -19.92 20.48 -15.33
CA LEU A 81 -18.73 20.02 -16.04
C LEU A 81 -18.05 18.82 -15.34
N LEU A 82 -18.33 18.60 -14.06
CA LEU A 82 -17.75 17.50 -13.28
C LEU A 82 -18.58 16.22 -13.33
N SER A 83 -19.83 16.28 -13.81
CA SER A 83 -20.78 15.16 -13.84
C SER A 83 -20.14 13.89 -14.42
N ASP A 84 -19.52 14.02 -15.58
CA ASP A 84 -18.95 12.89 -16.31
C ASP A 84 -17.69 12.37 -15.61
N SER A 85 -16.85 13.26 -15.07
CA SER A 85 -15.66 12.91 -14.30
C SER A 85 -16.03 12.16 -13.01
N VAL A 86 -17.04 12.63 -12.28
CA VAL A 86 -17.55 11.98 -11.05
C VAL A 86 -18.04 10.57 -11.37
N GLN A 87 -18.82 10.41 -12.45
CA GLN A 87 -19.31 9.10 -12.87
C GLN A 87 -18.18 8.15 -13.26
N GLN A 88 -17.16 8.65 -13.98
CA GLN A 88 -16.00 7.85 -14.37
C GLN A 88 -15.17 7.42 -13.15
N ILE A 89 -14.83 8.36 -12.26
CA ILE A 89 -14.11 8.07 -11.01
C ILE A 89 -14.91 7.07 -10.17
N GLY A 90 -16.23 7.23 -10.08
CA GLY A 90 -17.11 6.27 -9.39
C GLY A 90 -17.02 4.86 -9.97
N LYS A 91 -17.02 4.71 -11.30
CA LYS A 91 -16.87 3.40 -11.97
C LYS A 91 -15.50 2.77 -11.69
N GLU A 92 -14.43 3.55 -11.77
CA GLU A 92 -13.06 3.09 -11.48
C GLU A 92 -12.90 2.68 -10.02
N LEU A 93 -13.42 3.46 -9.07
CA LEU A 93 -13.40 3.12 -7.65
C LEU A 93 -14.22 1.86 -7.36
N LEU A 94 -15.37 1.69 -8.02
CA LEU A 94 -16.16 0.46 -7.94
C LEU A 94 -15.37 -0.75 -8.47
N TYR A 95 -14.71 -0.61 -9.61
CA TYR A 95 -13.83 -1.66 -10.14
C TYR A 95 -12.71 -2.01 -9.15
N LEU A 96 -12.01 -1.01 -8.62
CA LEU A 96 -10.94 -1.23 -7.63
C LEU A 96 -11.46 -1.87 -6.33
N SER A 97 -12.71 -1.58 -5.93
CA SER A 97 -13.31 -2.17 -4.74
C SER A 97 -13.50 -3.69 -4.84
N GLN A 98 -13.62 -4.23 -6.05
CA GLN A 98 -13.76 -5.68 -6.29
C GLN A 98 -12.53 -6.47 -5.84
N PHE A 99 -11.35 -5.83 -5.81
CA PHE A 99 -10.09 -6.45 -5.39
C PHE A 99 -9.74 -6.19 -3.93
N ARG A 100 -10.67 -5.64 -3.13
CA ARG A 100 -10.43 -5.45 -1.68
C ARG A 100 -10.48 -6.76 -0.91
N GLU A 101 -11.29 -7.72 -1.34
CA GLU A 101 -11.47 -9.00 -0.63
C GLU A 101 -10.22 -9.90 -0.73
N THR A 102 -9.49 -9.88 -1.86
CA THR A 102 -8.22 -10.60 -2.01
C THR A 102 -7.11 -10.09 -1.07
N LEU A 103 -7.29 -8.92 -0.45
CA LEU A 103 -6.39 -8.36 0.56
C LEU A 103 -6.90 -8.55 2.00
N ALA A 104 -8.16 -8.94 2.18
CA ALA A 104 -8.80 -9.12 3.48
C ALA A 104 -8.62 -10.54 4.05
N GLU A 105 -8.46 -11.55 3.19
CA GLU A 105 -8.17 -12.94 3.61
C GLU A 105 -6.82 -13.09 4.33
N THR A 106 -6.00 -12.03 4.40
CA THR A 106 -4.73 -12.00 5.15
C THR A 106 -4.78 -11.19 6.45
N LYS A 107 -5.97 -10.76 6.90
CA LYS A 107 -6.14 -9.98 8.13
C LYS A 107 -7.13 -10.60 9.11
N ASP A 108 -6.89 -11.85 9.50
CA ASP A 108 -7.22 -12.27 10.87
C ASP A 108 -6.08 -11.80 11.77
N GLU A 109 -6.14 -10.53 12.19
CA GLU A 109 -5.39 -10.04 13.36
C GLU A 109 -6.02 -8.71 13.79
N GLN A 110 -6.74 -8.78 14.90
CA GLN A 110 -7.42 -7.68 15.57
C GLN A 110 -6.42 -6.55 15.88
N LYS A 111 -6.45 -5.47 15.12
CA LYS A 111 -5.70 -4.25 15.47
C LYS A 111 -6.55 -3.40 16.41
N GLU A 112 -6.23 -3.50 17.70
CA GLU A 112 -6.53 -2.47 18.67
C GLU A 112 -6.06 -1.10 18.17
N GLN A 113 -6.84 -0.08 18.53
CA GLN A 113 -6.69 1.32 18.17
C GLN A 113 -5.37 1.91 18.71
N LYS A 114 -4.25 1.66 18.02
CA LYS A 114 -3.12 2.59 18.03
C LYS A 114 -3.34 3.60 16.92
N GLU A 115 -3.19 4.88 17.23
CA GLU A 115 -3.23 6.00 16.29
C GLU A 115 -2.61 5.59 14.95
N GLN A 116 -3.46 5.28 13.96
CA GLN A 116 -3.00 4.88 12.64
C GLN A 116 -2.41 6.12 12.03
N LYS A 117 -1.07 6.25 12.06
CA LYS A 117 -0.35 7.24 11.24
C LYS A 117 -0.90 7.14 9.82
N GLU A 118 -1.32 8.28 9.27
CA GLU A 118 -1.77 8.34 7.89
C GLU A 118 -0.70 7.71 6.98
N ILE A 119 -1.10 6.65 6.28
CA ILE A 119 -0.22 5.94 5.37
C ILE A 119 -0.37 6.61 4.00
N TYR A 120 0.72 7.14 3.48
CA TYR A 120 0.75 7.77 2.16
C TYR A 120 1.23 6.77 1.11
N ILE A 121 0.58 6.76 -0.06
CA ILE A 121 0.97 5.91 -1.18
C ILE A 121 2.36 6.28 -1.69
N LYS A 122 2.73 7.57 -1.65
CA LYS A 122 4.08 8.03 -2.02
C LYS A 122 5.19 7.31 -1.24
N ASP A 123 4.97 7.03 0.06
CA ASP A 123 5.95 6.38 0.92
C ASP A 123 6.03 4.88 0.63
N ILE A 124 4.89 4.26 0.31
CA ILE A 124 4.82 2.87 -0.14
C ILE A 124 5.57 2.71 -1.45
N VAL A 125 5.26 3.53 -2.46
CA VAL A 125 5.91 3.51 -3.77
C VAL A 125 7.40 3.78 -3.63
N GLY A 126 7.81 4.71 -2.76
CA GLY A 126 9.23 4.95 -2.46
C GLY A 126 9.93 3.71 -1.88
N ARG A 127 9.31 3.00 -0.95
CA ARG A 127 9.85 1.73 -0.41
C ARG A 127 9.95 0.65 -1.47
N LEU A 128 8.94 0.50 -2.31
CA LEU A 128 8.93 -0.48 -3.41
C LEU A 128 10.00 -0.17 -4.47
N ALA A 129 10.23 1.11 -4.77
CA ALA A 129 11.30 1.53 -5.66
C ALA A 129 12.68 1.19 -5.07
N LEU A 130 12.88 1.40 -3.77
CA LEU A 130 14.12 1.02 -3.08
C LEU A 130 14.32 -0.50 -3.03
N ALA A 131 13.25 -1.28 -3.01
CA ALA A 131 13.30 -2.74 -3.11
C ALA A 131 13.72 -3.24 -4.51
N GLY A 132 13.85 -2.35 -5.49
CA GLY A 132 14.33 -2.66 -6.84
C GLY A 132 13.23 -2.78 -7.89
N ILE A 133 11.96 -2.44 -7.57
CA ILE A 133 10.90 -2.39 -8.56
C ILE A 133 11.09 -1.16 -9.46
N SER A 134 10.90 -1.32 -10.77
CA SER A 134 11.01 -0.22 -11.74
C SER A 134 10.04 0.92 -11.39
N VAL A 135 10.58 2.12 -11.22
CA VAL A 135 9.81 3.34 -10.97
C VAL A 135 8.84 3.63 -12.12
N ASN A 136 9.26 3.35 -13.36
CA ASN A 136 8.39 3.56 -14.51
C ASN A 136 7.14 2.68 -14.44
N TYR A 137 7.34 1.41 -14.06
CA TYR A 137 6.23 0.49 -13.86
C TYR A 137 5.33 0.97 -12.72
N LEU A 138 5.90 1.33 -11.57
CA LEU A 138 5.13 1.80 -10.41
C LEU A 138 4.29 3.04 -10.73
N MET A 139 4.82 4.01 -11.47
CA MET A 139 4.14 5.29 -11.70
C MET A 139 3.08 5.21 -12.81
N GLU A 140 3.34 4.45 -13.88
CA GLU A 140 2.53 4.50 -15.10
C GLU A 140 1.60 3.29 -15.26
N THR A 141 2.09 2.09 -14.95
CA THR A 141 1.39 0.84 -15.31
C THR A 141 0.83 0.07 -14.13
N CYS A 142 1.45 0.18 -12.95
CA CYS A 142 1.08 -0.55 -11.74
C CYS A 142 -0.35 -0.21 -11.27
N GLU A 143 -1.12 -1.23 -10.94
CA GLU A 143 -2.47 -1.10 -10.38
C GLU A 143 -2.45 -1.04 -8.86
N LEU A 144 -3.47 -0.38 -8.30
CA LEU A 144 -3.57 -0.19 -6.85
C LEU A 144 -3.61 -1.51 -6.08
N HIS A 145 -4.24 -2.55 -6.64
CA HIS A 145 -4.34 -3.85 -5.99
C HIS A 145 -3.00 -4.63 -5.99
N GLU A 146 -2.13 -4.40 -6.98
CA GLU A 146 -0.81 -5.07 -7.08
C GLU A 146 0.12 -4.62 -5.95
N ILE A 147 -0.04 -3.38 -5.46
CA ILE A 147 0.73 -2.86 -4.33
C ILE A 147 0.62 -3.78 -3.11
N GLY A 148 -0.58 -4.28 -2.80
CA GLY A 148 -0.79 -5.16 -1.64
C GLY A 148 0.04 -6.44 -1.73
N VAL A 149 0.15 -7.01 -2.94
CA VAL A 149 0.98 -8.19 -3.21
C VAL A 149 2.45 -7.89 -2.98
N PHE A 150 2.94 -6.75 -3.48
CA PHE A 150 4.35 -6.37 -3.31
C PHE A 150 4.71 -6.08 -1.86
N ILE A 151 3.82 -5.43 -1.10
CA ILE A 151 4.03 -5.19 0.34
C ILE A 151 4.18 -6.52 1.07
N ASN A 152 3.26 -7.47 0.83
CA ASN A 152 3.32 -8.79 1.48
C ASN A 152 4.60 -9.54 1.15
N ALA A 153 5.04 -9.51 -0.11
CA ALA A 153 6.29 -10.12 -0.54
C ALA A 153 7.51 -9.46 0.13
N LEU A 154 7.54 -8.12 0.19
CA LEU A 154 8.62 -7.36 0.82
C LEU A 154 8.68 -7.63 2.32
N GLU A 155 7.54 -7.64 3.01
CA GLU A 155 7.47 -7.99 4.43
C GLU A 155 7.99 -9.40 4.69
N LYS A 156 7.58 -10.39 3.89
CA LYS A 156 8.06 -11.76 4.01
C LYS A 156 9.58 -11.85 3.83
N GLN A 157 10.12 -11.23 2.78
CA GLN A 157 11.55 -11.19 2.52
C GLN A 157 12.31 -10.53 3.68
N THR A 158 11.75 -9.46 4.24
CA THR A 158 12.34 -8.72 5.36
C THR A 158 12.35 -9.57 6.65
N ARG A 159 11.28 -10.31 6.92
CA ARG A 159 11.22 -11.27 8.03
C ARG A 159 12.25 -12.39 7.86
N GLU A 160 12.34 -12.99 6.68
CA GLU A 160 13.32 -14.04 6.36
C GLU A 160 14.76 -13.55 6.55
N GLN A 161 15.08 -12.32 6.10
CA GLN A 161 16.41 -11.72 6.29
C GLN A 161 16.73 -11.49 7.76
N MET A 162 15.79 -10.96 8.54
CA MET A 162 15.98 -10.75 9.97
C MET A 162 16.16 -12.07 10.72
N GLU A 163 15.38 -13.10 10.38
CA GLU A 163 15.53 -14.43 10.96
C GLU A 163 16.88 -15.08 10.62
N LEU A 164 17.35 -14.92 9.37
CA LEU A 164 18.66 -15.38 8.95
C LEU A 164 19.78 -14.63 9.68
N GLN A 165 19.66 -13.31 9.87
CA GLN A 165 20.60 -12.54 10.66
C GLN A 165 20.63 -13.04 12.11
N ARG A 166 19.46 -13.26 12.74
CA ARG A 166 19.38 -13.84 14.08
C ARG A 166 20.06 -15.20 14.14
N PHE A 167 19.95 -16.02 13.09
CA PHE A 167 20.57 -17.34 13.02
C PHE A 167 22.09 -17.25 13.00
N TRP A 168 22.64 -16.38 12.17
CA TRP A 168 24.08 -16.14 12.12
C TRP A 168 24.63 -15.60 13.43
N HIS A 169 23.94 -14.66 14.07
CA HIS A 169 24.35 -14.16 15.38
C HIS A 169 24.33 -15.26 16.45
N TYR A 170 23.33 -16.14 16.44
CA TYR A 170 23.29 -17.30 17.33
C TYR A 170 24.48 -18.24 17.11
N ILE A 171 24.84 -18.55 15.87
CA ILE A 171 26.02 -19.38 15.56
C ILE A 171 27.31 -18.71 16.06
N GLN A 172 27.45 -17.41 15.86
CA GLN A 172 28.64 -16.67 16.26
C GLN A 172 28.79 -16.59 17.79
N LEU A 173 27.67 -16.44 18.51
CA LEU A 173 27.65 -16.34 19.96
C LEU A 173 27.60 -17.70 20.66
N SER A 174 27.16 -18.76 19.98
CA SER A 174 27.10 -20.15 20.44
C SER A 174 28.25 -20.59 21.37
N PRO A 175 29.55 -20.35 21.06
CA PRO A 175 30.64 -20.76 21.95
C PRO A 175 30.66 -20.05 23.31
N HIS A 176 29.94 -18.94 23.44
CA HIS A 176 29.83 -18.11 24.64
C HIS A 176 28.43 -18.16 25.29
N LEU A 177 27.48 -18.85 24.68
CA LEU A 177 26.11 -18.99 25.20
C LEU A 177 25.98 -20.25 26.05
N ASP A 178 25.09 -20.21 27.03
CA ASP A 178 24.69 -21.40 27.78
C ASP A 178 23.95 -22.38 26.85
N LYS A 179 24.15 -23.69 27.05
CA LYS A 179 23.54 -24.74 26.22
C LYS A 179 22.00 -24.74 26.19
N LYS A 180 21.35 -23.97 27.08
CA LYS A 180 19.90 -23.85 27.18
C LYS A 180 19.33 -22.64 26.42
N THR A 181 20.18 -21.71 26.00
CA THR A 181 19.76 -20.49 25.31
C THR A 181 19.24 -20.83 23.92
N LYS A 182 17.98 -20.49 23.63
CA LYS A 182 17.40 -20.66 22.29
C LYS A 182 17.72 -19.43 21.44
N MET A 183 17.62 -19.61 20.13
CA MET A 183 17.85 -18.53 19.16
C MET A 183 16.86 -17.36 19.31
N ARG A 184 15.61 -17.63 19.73
CA ARG A 184 14.60 -16.61 19.99
C ARG A 184 14.87 -15.79 21.26
N ASP A 185 15.68 -16.32 22.18
CA ASP A 185 16.03 -15.63 23.43
C ASP A 185 17.03 -14.49 23.20
N LEU A 186 17.71 -14.47 22.04
CA LEU A 186 18.66 -13.42 21.67
C LEU A 186 17.96 -12.11 21.33
N ILE A 187 16.98 -12.17 20.41
CA ILE A 187 16.22 -11.04 19.90
C ILE A 187 14.81 -11.53 19.58
N GLU A 188 13.83 -10.94 20.25
CA GLU A 188 12.39 -11.16 20.01
C GLU A 188 11.91 -10.18 18.93
N PHE A 189 11.30 -10.71 17.87
CA PHE A 189 10.80 -9.86 16.79
C PHE A 189 9.39 -9.32 17.08
N PRO A 190 9.03 -8.15 16.52
CA PRO A 190 7.70 -7.57 16.71
C PRO A 190 6.54 -8.50 16.33
N TRP A 191 6.72 -9.36 15.32
CA TRP A 191 5.71 -10.34 14.88
C TRP A 191 5.70 -11.65 15.67
N GLU A 192 6.65 -11.84 16.59
CA GLU A 192 6.67 -12.97 17.52
C GLU A 192 6.06 -12.59 18.87
N ALA A 193 6.14 -11.32 19.27
CA ALA A 193 5.60 -10.80 20.53
C ALA A 193 4.07 -10.96 20.66
N GLU A 194 3.36 -11.04 19.54
CA GLU A 194 1.90 -11.20 19.50
C GLU A 194 1.47 -12.67 19.55
N LYS A 195 2.40 -13.63 19.39
CA LYS A 195 2.11 -15.07 19.48
C LYS A 195 2.47 -15.58 20.88
N PRO A 196 1.60 -16.35 21.55
CA PRO A 196 1.96 -16.96 22.83
C PRO A 196 3.22 -17.80 22.66
N ARG A 197 4.15 -17.69 23.62
CA ARG A 197 5.35 -18.53 23.67
C ARG A 197 4.92 -19.97 23.86
N GLU A 198 4.75 -20.70 22.77
CA GLU A 198 4.57 -22.15 22.80
C GLU A 198 5.91 -22.82 23.13
N ASP A 199 6.44 -22.53 24.32
CA ASP A 199 7.67 -23.15 24.82
C ASP A 199 7.44 -24.59 25.32
N ASN A 200 6.20 -25.09 25.27
CA ASN A 200 5.82 -26.44 25.69
C ASN A 200 4.77 -27.07 24.75
N ILE A 201 5.16 -27.46 23.54
CA ILE A 201 4.38 -28.42 22.73
C ILE A 201 5.07 -29.77 22.81
N ILE A 202 5.04 -30.37 24.00
CA ILE A 202 4.86 -31.81 24.05
C ILE A 202 3.51 -31.95 24.74
N THR A 203 2.49 -32.28 23.95
CA THR A 203 1.17 -32.55 24.48
C THR A 203 1.26 -33.68 25.51
N GLU A 204 0.40 -33.66 26.54
CA GLU A 204 0.39 -34.73 27.55
C GLU A 204 0.17 -36.12 26.93
N GLU A 205 -0.44 -36.17 25.73
CA GLU A 205 -0.60 -37.38 24.91
C GLU A 205 0.75 -37.85 24.33
N GLU A 206 1.57 -36.96 23.79
CA GLU A 206 2.91 -37.29 23.31
C GLU A 206 3.85 -37.71 24.46
N LYS A 207 3.69 -37.13 25.66
CA LYS A 207 4.43 -37.58 26.86
C LYS A 207 4.00 -38.98 27.29
N LYS A 208 2.71 -39.28 27.28
CA LYS A 208 2.18 -40.63 27.60
C LYS A 208 2.65 -41.66 26.57
N MET A 209 2.57 -41.33 25.29
CA MET A 209 3.04 -42.22 24.21
C MET A 209 4.54 -42.52 24.34
N ALA A 210 5.36 -41.53 24.70
CA ALA A 210 6.78 -41.73 24.95
C ALA A 210 7.06 -42.61 26.17
N GLN A 211 6.25 -42.49 27.23
CA GLN A 211 6.36 -43.33 28.44
C GLN A 211 6.00 -44.80 28.15
N ASP A 212 4.95 -45.05 27.38
CA ASP A 212 4.55 -46.41 27.03
C ASP A 212 5.61 -47.12 26.17
N LEU A 213 6.24 -46.39 25.23
CA LEU A 213 7.34 -46.91 24.41
C LEU A 213 8.60 -47.25 25.24
N LEU A 214 8.87 -46.52 26.32
CA LEU A 214 10.01 -46.80 27.21
C LEU A 214 9.75 -48.04 28.08
N ASN A 215 8.51 -48.23 28.55
CA ASN A 215 8.14 -49.38 29.39
C ASN A 215 8.12 -50.70 28.63
N LEU A 216 7.85 -50.68 27.31
CA LEU A 216 7.89 -51.87 26.46
C LEU A 216 9.32 -52.39 26.18
N LYS A 217 10.36 -51.57 26.38
CA LYS A 217 11.76 -51.95 26.19
C LYS A 217 12.38 -52.67 27.39
N THR A 218 11.66 -52.77 28.50
CA THR A 218 12.08 -53.41 29.77
C THR A 218 11.53 -54.82 29.99
N LEU A 219 10.88 -55.40 28.97
CA LEU A 219 10.50 -56.82 28.89
C LEU A 219 11.39 -57.54 27.87
#